data_AF-A0A1A1W215-F1
#
_entry.id   AF-A0A1A1W215-F1
#
_cell.length_a   1.000
_cell.length_b   1.000
_cell.length_c   1.000
_cell.angle_alpha   90.00
_cell.angle_beta   90.00
_cell.angle_gamma   90.00
#
_symmetry.space_group_name_H-M   'P 1'
#
loop_
_entity.id
_entity.type
_entity.pdbx_description
1 polymer ?
#
loop_
_entity_poly.entity_id
_entity_poly.type
_entity_poly.pdbx_seq_one_letter_code
_entity_poly.pdbx_strand_id
1 'polypeptide(L)'
;MVAGLCVTAGGILVSGKGSDDPVAQVDALVAAVAPDLDPPAIHRCDVVLVTGPWMAGVSAVAAALQERVPQHKFVESTDLGPGEVPMAVVFVVSAAAHLTASDCALLDAATEHTDAVVGVVSKIDVHRAWRDVVAANRDALAAHAPRYGRVPWVGAAALPDLGEPDVDDLVGAVAAQLDDPDLDRRNRLRAWESRLQTVKRRFDRDVEGSGRRARVEALREERSTALQQRRQAKSERTITLRGQIQQARVQLSHTARNRCATARTELQEHAAGLSRGNMSGFEAHTRARLDEVVAEVSDGTDTQLADVAQAVGVPMDLPALEKLPEVDVSAPPLKSRRQETWLMILLGVGFGLGVALTLSRLMSGVVSRLNPALGPALEIVAAVVCVAISVAVTFLVINIRALLHDRALLDRWAGEATSSLRSVVEELVATRVLVAESVLSKALLAHDEAENAQASAAVGVIDTELREHTQAAARAAAARDREMPAVTAALQAVRAELGEPGIQPAESPAEDVGGDETEKPASRSEDADPSGASESLL
;
A
#
# COMPACT_ATOMS: atom_id res chain seq x y z
N MET A 1 28.26 -27.24 -58.07
CA MET A 1 28.44 -28.52 -58.79
C MET A 1 27.68 -29.60 -58.01
N VAL A 2 27.03 -30.52 -58.73
CA VAL A 2 25.98 -31.50 -58.32
C VAL A 2 24.58 -30.85 -58.33
N ALA A 3 23.88 -30.76 -59.47
CA ALA A 3 23.12 -31.82 -60.17
C ALA A 3 22.06 -32.46 -59.24
N GLY A 4 20.76 -32.35 -59.42
CA GLY A 4 19.95 -32.27 -60.63
C GLY A 4 18.84 -33.30 -60.45
N LEU A 5 17.62 -32.87 -60.13
CA LEU A 5 16.44 -33.71 -60.29
C LEU A 5 15.30 -32.86 -60.84
N CYS A 6 15.09 -33.04 -62.13
CA CYS A 6 13.95 -32.59 -62.90
C CYS A 6 12.88 -33.66 -62.77
N VAL A 7 11.68 -33.34 -62.27
CA VAL A 7 10.50 -34.19 -62.39
C VAL A 7 9.31 -33.32 -62.81
N THR A 8 9.10 -33.35 -64.12
CA THR A 8 7.84 -33.39 -64.87
C THR A 8 6.75 -32.37 -64.57
N ALA A 9 6.62 -31.45 -65.53
CA ALA A 9 5.38 -30.80 -65.91
C ALA A 9 4.26 -31.84 -66.10
N GLY A 10 3.31 -31.86 -65.16
CA GLY A 10 1.97 -32.41 -65.34
C GLY A 10 1.01 -31.25 -65.56
N GLY A 11 1.00 -30.70 -66.76
CA GLY A 11 -0.03 -29.75 -67.19
C GLY A 11 -1.37 -30.47 -67.22
N ILE A 12 -2.13 -30.38 -66.13
CA ILE A 12 -3.57 -30.52 -66.20
C ILE A 12 -4.06 -29.18 -66.74
N LEU A 13 -4.33 -29.16 -68.04
CA LEU A 13 -5.29 -28.24 -68.63
C LEU A 13 -6.62 -28.47 -67.91
N VAL A 14 -6.85 -27.72 -66.83
CA VAL A 14 -8.19 -27.52 -66.27
C VAL A 14 -8.92 -26.71 -67.32
N SER A 15 -9.60 -27.44 -68.21
CA SER A 15 -10.59 -26.91 -69.13
C SER A 15 -11.55 -26.04 -68.33
N GLY A 16 -11.58 -24.75 -68.65
CA GLY A 16 -12.41 -23.75 -67.99
C GLY A 16 -13.87 -24.19 -67.92
N LYS A 17 -14.35 -24.38 -66.71
CA LYS A 17 -15.74 -24.17 -66.33
C LYS A 17 -15.68 -23.15 -65.20
N GLY A 18 -15.88 -21.89 -65.53
CA GLY A 18 -15.88 -20.80 -64.56
C GLY A 18 -16.92 -21.07 -63.48
N SER A 19 -16.47 -21.02 -62.22
CA SER A 19 -17.10 -20.33 -61.08
C SER A 19 -18.62 -20.08 -61.07
N ASP A 20 -19.47 -21.07 -61.33
CA ASP A 20 -20.93 -20.93 -61.09
C ASP A 20 -21.33 -21.26 -59.64
N ASP A 21 -20.38 -21.56 -58.75
CA ASP A 21 -20.68 -21.74 -57.32
C ASP A 21 -20.80 -20.37 -56.61
N PRO A 22 -22.01 -19.96 -56.18
CA PRO A 22 -22.23 -18.67 -55.53
C PRO A 22 -21.45 -18.52 -54.23
N VAL A 23 -21.17 -19.62 -53.52
CA VAL A 23 -20.41 -19.61 -52.27
C VAL A 23 -18.94 -19.24 -52.53
N ALA A 24 -18.33 -19.86 -53.54
CA ALA A 24 -16.95 -19.59 -53.93
C ALA A 24 -16.75 -18.16 -54.43
N GLN A 25 -17.76 -17.56 -55.08
CA GLN A 25 -17.70 -16.15 -55.51
C GLN A 25 -17.66 -15.18 -54.32
N VAL A 26 -18.47 -15.43 -53.29
CA VAL A 26 -18.46 -14.61 -52.06
C VAL A 26 -17.13 -14.76 -51.31
N ASP A 27 -16.58 -15.97 -51.26
CA ASP A 27 -15.27 -16.20 -50.65
C ASP A 27 -14.16 -15.46 -51.41
N ALA A 28 -14.20 -15.47 -52.74
CA ALA A 28 -13.28 -14.72 -53.58
C ALA A 28 -13.41 -13.20 -53.40
N LEU A 29 -14.63 -12.68 -53.22
CA LEU A 29 -14.89 -11.26 -52.93
C LEU A 29 -14.18 -10.83 -51.63
N VAL A 30 -14.33 -11.60 -50.56
CA VAL A 30 -13.70 -11.27 -49.27
C VAL A 30 -12.18 -11.46 -49.34
N ALA A 31 -11.71 -12.53 -49.96
CA ALA A 31 -10.27 -12.81 -50.13
C ALA A 31 -9.55 -11.72 -50.95
N ALA A 32 -10.24 -11.06 -51.90
CA ALA A 32 -9.67 -9.95 -52.67
C ALA A 32 -9.37 -8.71 -51.81
N VAL A 33 -10.12 -8.51 -50.72
CA VAL A 33 -9.97 -7.36 -49.81
C VAL A 33 -9.14 -7.72 -48.57
N ALA A 34 -9.28 -8.95 -48.08
CA ALA A 34 -8.63 -9.45 -46.87
C ALA A 34 -8.13 -10.89 -47.09
N PRO A 35 -6.99 -11.06 -47.78
CA PRO A 35 -6.50 -12.38 -48.21
C PRO A 35 -6.07 -13.31 -47.07
N ASP A 36 -5.72 -12.74 -45.92
CA ASP A 36 -5.26 -13.50 -44.74
C ASP A 36 -6.40 -14.02 -43.86
N LEU A 37 -7.66 -13.79 -44.24
CA LEU A 37 -8.83 -14.25 -43.48
C LEU A 37 -9.35 -15.60 -43.99
N ASP A 38 -9.38 -16.58 -43.08
CA ASP A 38 -10.02 -17.86 -43.34
C ASP A 38 -11.55 -17.73 -43.47
N PRO A 39 -12.18 -18.53 -44.36
CA PRO A 39 -13.63 -18.56 -44.52
C PRO A 39 -14.38 -18.96 -43.24
N PRO A 40 -15.66 -18.57 -43.11
CA PRO A 40 -16.50 -18.96 -41.97
C PRO A 40 -16.56 -20.49 -41.82
N ALA A 41 -16.07 -20.98 -40.67
CA ALA A 41 -16.07 -22.39 -40.30
C ALA A 41 -17.42 -22.82 -39.72
N ILE A 42 -18.48 -22.69 -40.53
CA ILE A 42 -19.85 -23.09 -40.18
C ILE A 42 -20.27 -24.31 -41.00
N HIS A 43 -21.09 -25.19 -40.42
CA HIS A 43 -21.69 -26.30 -41.15
C HIS A 43 -23.12 -25.94 -41.52
N ARG A 44 -23.36 -25.57 -42.78
CA ARG A 44 -24.72 -25.27 -43.24
C ARG A 44 -25.45 -26.57 -43.52
N CYS A 45 -26.59 -26.75 -42.89
CA CYS A 45 -27.45 -27.90 -43.03
C CYS A 45 -28.59 -27.58 -43.99
N ASP A 46 -28.98 -28.56 -44.81
CA ASP A 46 -30.17 -28.50 -45.70
C ASP A 46 -31.45 -28.70 -44.87
N VAL A 47 -31.68 -27.76 -43.95
CA VAL A 47 -32.79 -27.77 -43.00
C VAL A 47 -33.33 -26.36 -42.81
N VAL A 48 -34.63 -26.26 -42.57
CA VAL A 48 -35.32 -25.01 -42.21
C VAL A 48 -35.56 -25.00 -40.71
N LEU A 49 -35.03 -23.99 -40.03
CA LEU A 49 -35.25 -23.80 -38.59
C LEU A 49 -36.61 -23.13 -38.38
N VAL A 50 -37.48 -23.77 -37.61
CA VAL A 50 -38.73 -23.17 -37.11
C VAL A 50 -38.50 -22.75 -35.67
N THR A 51 -38.61 -21.46 -35.37
CA THR A 51 -38.33 -20.92 -34.04
C THR A 51 -39.23 -19.74 -33.73
N GLY A 52 -39.35 -19.38 -32.46
CA GLY A 52 -40.21 -18.29 -32.04
C GLY A 52 -40.37 -18.20 -30.53
N PRO A 53 -41.08 -17.18 -30.03
CA PRO A 53 -41.32 -16.99 -28.61
C PRO A 53 -42.09 -18.14 -27.98
N TRP A 54 -42.01 -18.25 -26.65
CA TRP A 54 -42.71 -19.31 -25.93
C TRP A 54 -44.22 -19.27 -26.21
N MET A 55 -44.82 -20.45 -26.43
CA MET A 55 -46.22 -20.63 -26.79
C MET A 55 -46.65 -20.03 -28.14
N ALA A 56 -45.71 -19.67 -29.03
CA ALA A 56 -46.04 -19.21 -30.38
C ALA A 56 -46.58 -20.31 -31.31
N GLY A 57 -46.56 -21.58 -30.91
CA GLY A 57 -47.04 -22.70 -31.75
C GLY A 57 -46.02 -23.20 -32.76
N VAL A 58 -44.73 -23.04 -32.45
CA VAL A 58 -43.57 -23.48 -33.26
C VAL A 58 -43.70 -24.95 -33.69
N SER A 59 -43.93 -25.87 -32.74
CA SER A 59 -44.01 -27.31 -33.04
C SER A 59 -45.17 -27.68 -33.96
N ALA A 60 -46.32 -27.00 -33.82
CA ALA A 60 -47.46 -27.22 -34.71
C ALA A 60 -47.13 -26.75 -36.15
N VAL A 61 -46.49 -25.59 -36.28
CA VAL A 61 -46.04 -25.06 -37.57
C VAL A 61 -44.99 -25.96 -38.22
N ALA A 62 -44.00 -26.43 -37.45
CA ALA A 62 -42.96 -27.34 -37.93
C ALA A 62 -43.55 -28.67 -38.44
N ALA A 63 -44.48 -29.27 -37.68
CA ALA A 63 -45.16 -30.49 -38.09
C ALA A 63 -45.99 -30.31 -39.37
N ALA A 64 -46.77 -29.22 -39.47
CA ALA A 64 -47.57 -28.92 -40.65
C ALA A 64 -46.70 -28.68 -41.90
N LEU A 65 -45.59 -27.95 -41.76
CA LEU A 65 -44.63 -27.74 -42.84
C LEU A 65 -43.97 -29.06 -43.28
N GLN A 66 -43.60 -29.93 -42.35
CA GLN A 66 -42.99 -31.22 -42.65
C GLN A 66 -43.92 -32.16 -43.42
N GLU A 67 -45.22 -32.12 -43.14
CA GLU A 67 -46.24 -32.90 -43.86
C GLU A 67 -46.48 -32.37 -45.27
N ARG A 68 -46.53 -31.04 -45.44
CA ARG A 68 -46.84 -30.39 -46.72
C ARG A 68 -45.65 -30.27 -47.67
N VAL A 69 -44.43 -30.20 -47.14
CA VAL A 69 -43.18 -30.07 -47.90
C VAL A 69 -42.20 -31.17 -47.48
N PRO A 70 -42.45 -32.44 -47.81
CA PRO A 70 -41.65 -33.57 -47.34
C PRO A 70 -40.23 -33.62 -47.94
N GLN A 71 -39.95 -32.76 -48.93
CA GLN A 71 -38.65 -32.68 -49.61
C GLN A 71 -37.59 -31.97 -48.75
N HIS A 72 -38.02 -31.12 -47.81
CA HIS A 72 -37.13 -30.41 -46.88
C HIS A 72 -37.37 -30.87 -45.45
N LYS A 73 -36.33 -30.76 -44.63
CA LYS A 73 -36.38 -31.08 -43.21
C LYS A 73 -36.64 -29.82 -42.40
N PHE A 74 -37.69 -29.84 -41.58
CA PHE A 74 -38.01 -28.77 -40.64
C PHE A 74 -37.58 -29.18 -39.23
N VAL A 75 -36.83 -28.30 -38.57
CA VAL A 75 -36.23 -28.57 -37.25
C VAL A 75 -36.54 -27.46 -36.28
N GLU A 76 -36.69 -27.79 -35.00
CA GLU A 76 -36.80 -26.78 -33.94
C GLU A 76 -35.41 -26.39 -33.42
N SER A 77 -35.33 -25.35 -32.59
CA SER A 77 -34.06 -24.83 -32.08
C SER A 77 -33.25 -25.87 -31.27
N THR A 78 -33.92 -26.84 -30.66
CA THR A 78 -33.27 -27.92 -29.88
C THR A 78 -32.65 -29.01 -30.75
N ASP A 79 -33.00 -29.07 -32.03
CA ASP A 79 -32.60 -30.14 -32.94
C ASP A 79 -31.33 -29.80 -33.74
N LEU A 80 -30.87 -28.54 -33.67
CA LEU A 80 -29.63 -28.08 -34.30
C LEU A 80 -28.45 -28.28 -33.35
N GLY A 81 -27.40 -28.92 -33.86
CA GLY A 81 -26.14 -29.10 -33.15
C GLY A 81 -25.32 -27.80 -33.02
N PRO A 82 -24.30 -27.77 -32.15
CA PRO A 82 -23.42 -26.61 -32.03
C PRO A 82 -22.67 -26.35 -33.35
N GLY A 83 -22.82 -25.16 -33.92
CA GLY A 83 -22.15 -24.76 -35.17
C GLY A 83 -22.85 -25.24 -36.45
N GLU A 84 -23.97 -25.95 -36.32
CA GLU A 84 -24.90 -26.20 -37.42
C GLU A 84 -25.76 -24.98 -37.68
N VAL A 85 -25.99 -24.66 -38.95
CA VAL A 85 -26.74 -23.46 -39.33
C VAL A 85 -27.77 -23.76 -40.40
N PRO A 86 -29.01 -23.28 -40.26
CA PRO A 86 -30.08 -23.60 -41.19
C PRO A 86 -29.95 -22.82 -42.49
N MET A 87 -30.55 -23.34 -43.56
CA MET A 87 -30.62 -22.64 -44.84
C MET A 87 -31.66 -21.50 -44.85
N ALA A 88 -32.71 -21.64 -44.04
CA ALA A 88 -33.76 -20.63 -43.87
C ALA A 88 -34.35 -20.70 -42.45
N VAL A 89 -34.96 -19.61 -42.00
CA VAL A 89 -35.61 -19.52 -40.69
C VAL A 89 -37.08 -19.14 -40.85
N VAL A 90 -37.98 -19.93 -40.27
CA VAL A 90 -39.39 -19.61 -40.10
C VAL A 90 -39.58 -19.10 -38.67
N PHE A 91 -39.84 -17.80 -38.53
CA PHE A 91 -40.01 -17.14 -37.25
C PHE A 91 -41.49 -17.02 -36.90
N VAL A 92 -41.94 -17.82 -35.92
CA VAL A 92 -43.36 -17.92 -35.55
C VAL A 92 -43.66 -17.03 -34.36
N VAL A 93 -44.69 -16.20 -34.47
CA VAL A 93 -45.22 -15.32 -33.42
C VAL A 93 -46.72 -15.58 -33.28
N SER A 94 -47.24 -15.63 -32.07
CA SER A 94 -48.69 -15.82 -31.85
C SER A 94 -49.47 -14.56 -32.23
N ALA A 95 -50.61 -14.70 -32.92
CA ALA A 95 -51.55 -13.60 -33.17
C ALA A 95 -52.13 -12.95 -31.89
N ALA A 96 -51.85 -13.53 -30.72
CA ALA A 96 -52.25 -13.00 -29.42
C ALA A 96 -51.49 -11.72 -29.00
N ALA A 97 -50.30 -11.46 -29.56
CA ALA A 97 -49.45 -10.34 -29.15
C ALA A 97 -48.54 -9.85 -30.29
N HIS A 98 -48.10 -8.60 -30.19
CA HIS A 98 -47.10 -8.02 -31.09
C HIS A 98 -45.68 -8.43 -30.68
N LEU A 99 -44.74 -8.33 -31.61
CA LEU A 99 -43.31 -8.52 -31.36
C LEU A 99 -42.79 -7.60 -30.25
N THR A 100 -41.99 -8.18 -29.37
CA THR A 100 -41.22 -7.46 -28.34
C THR A 100 -39.74 -7.39 -28.71
N ALA A 101 -38.97 -6.54 -28.02
CA ALA A 101 -37.52 -6.46 -28.20
C ALA A 101 -36.81 -7.80 -27.92
N SER A 102 -37.33 -8.59 -26.97
CA SER A 102 -36.81 -9.92 -26.67
C SER A 102 -37.02 -10.90 -27.81
N ASP A 103 -38.15 -10.79 -28.52
CA ASP A 103 -38.46 -11.64 -29.68
C ASP A 103 -37.54 -11.30 -30.86
N CYS A 104 -37.26 -10.01 -31.09
CA CYS A 104 -36.28 -9.57 -32.08
C CYS A 104 -34.87 -10.08 -31.75
N ALA A 105 -34.46 -10.08 -30.48
CA ALA A 105 -33.18 -10.64 -30.06
C ALA A 105 -33.08 -12.16 -30.29
N LEU A 106 -34.19 -12.88 -30.09
CA LEU A 106 -34.26 -14.32 -30.42
C LEU A 106 -34.11 -14.55 -31.92
N LEU A 107 -34.75 -13.72 -32.76
CA LEU A 107 -34.61 -13.78 -34.20
C LEU A 107 -33.18 -13.46 -34.66
N ASP A 108 -32.54 -12.43 -34.09
CA ASP A 108 -31.15 -12.07 -34.39
C ASP A 108 -30.19 -13.23 -34.13
N ALA A 109 -30.40 -13.96 -33.02
CA ALA A 109 -29.60 -15.14 -32.69
C ALA A 109 -29.85 -16.29 -33.69
N ALA A 110 -31.11 -16.56 -34.05
CA ALA A 110 -31.47 -17.63 -34.99
C ALA A 110 -30.98 -17.37 -36.42
N THR A 111 -30.76 -16.09 -36.76
CA THR A 111 -30.44 -15.65 -38.12
C THR A 111 -29.04 -15.01 -38.20
N GLU A 112 -28.17 -15.31 -37.24
CA GLU A 112 -26.82 -14.75 -37.18
C GLU A 112 -26.01 -15.05 -38.47
N HIS A 113 -26.21 -16.22 -39.07
CA HIS A 113 -25.55 -16.62 -40.32
C HIS A 113 -26.52 -16.96 -41.46
N THR A 114 -27.80 -16.61 -41.33
CA THR A 114 -28.85 -16.98 -42.29
C THR A 114 -29.64 -15.75 -42.68
N ASP A 115 -29.75 -15.50 -43.98
CA ASP A 115 -30.43 -14.33 -44.53
C ASP A 115 -31.93 -14.59 -44.75
N ALA A 116 -32.29 -15.79 -45.21
CA ALA A 116 -33.67 -16.13 -45.51
C ALA A 116 -34.50 -16.30 -44.24
N VAL A 117 -35.48 -15.43 -44.08
CA VAL A 117 -36.43 -15.42 -42.97
C VAL A 117 -37.85 -15.32 -43.52
N VAL A 118 -38.77 -16.10 -42.96
CA VAL A 118 -40.21 -15.98 -43.16
C VAL A 118 -40.87 -15.74 -41.81
N GLY A 119 -41.54 -14.60 -41.66
CA GLY A 119 -42.32 -14.27 -40.47
C GLY A 119 -43.70 -14.93 -40.53
N VAL A 120 -44.12 -15.54 -39.43
CA VAL A 120 -45.41 -16.24 -39.35
C VAL A 120 -46.19 -15.73 -38.15
N VAL A 121 -47.42 -15.30 -38.39
CA VAL A 121 -48.38 -15.03 -37.32
C VAL A 121 -49.29 -16.25 -37.18
N SER A 122 -49.11 -17.01 -36.12
CA SER A 122 -49.84 -18.26 -35.85
C SER A 122 -51.17 -18.01 -35.14
N LYS A 123 -52.05 -19.04 -35.10
CA LYS A 123 -53.35 -19.03 -34.40
C LYS A 123 -54.35 -18.02 -34.98
N ILE A 124 -54.33 -17.86 -36.30
CA ILE A 124 -55.23 -16.94 -37.01
C ILE A 124 -56.70 -17.38 -36.95
N ASP A 125 -56.95 -18.65 -36.64
CA ASP A 125 -58.27 -19.25 -36.39
C ASP A 125 -58.94 -18.71 -35.13
N VAL A 126 -58.15 -18.38 -34.10
CA VAL A 126 -58.65 -17.82 -32.83
C VAL A 126 -58.72 -16.30 -32.87
N HIS A 127 -57.73 -15.64 -33.48
CA HIS A 127 -57.54 -14.19 -33.38
C HIS A 127 -57.98 -13.45 -34.65
N ARG A 128 -59.22 -12.94 -34.68
CA ARG A 128 -59.81 -12.27 -35.86
C ARG A 128 -59.04 -11.03 -36.38
N ALA A 129 -58.31 -10.34 -35.52
CA ALA A 129 -57.51 -9.15 -35.85
C ALA A 129 -56.05 -9.47 -36.23
N TRP A 130 -55.73 -10.73 -36.56
CA TRP A 130 -54.36 -11.16 -36.86
C TRP A 130 -53.67 -10.37 -37.99
N ARG A 131 -54.43 -9.81 -38.94
CA ARG A 131 -53.88 -8.99 -40.04
C ARG A 131 -53.27 -7.68 -39.52
N ASP A 132 -53.84 -7.10 -38.48
CA ASP A 132 -53.29 -5.91 -37.82
C ASP A 132 -51.98 -6.26 -37.10
N VAL A 133 -51.92 -7.45 -36.49
CA VAL A 133 -50.70 -7.98 -35.86
C VAL A 133 -49.59 -8.24 -36.88
N VAL A 134 -49.92 -8.78 -38.06
CA VAL A 134 -48.96 -8.95 -39.17
C VAL A 134 -48.37 -7.60 -39.59
N ALA A 135 -49.22 -6.59 -39.79
CA ALA A 135 -48.76 -5.25 -40.17
C ALA A 135 -47.86 -4.64 -39.08
N ALA A 136 -48.29 -4.70 -37.82
CA ALA A 136 -47.52 -4.20 -36.68
C ALA A 136 -46.18 -4.92 -36.51
N ASN A 137 -46.14 -6.24 -36.67
CA ASN A 137 -44.90 -7.03 -36.56
C ASN A 137 -43.92 -6.72 -37.69
N ARG A 138 -44.41 -6.57 -38.92
CA ARG A 138 -43.58 -6.17 -40.05
C ARG A 138 -42.95 -4.80 -39.81
N ASP A 139 -43.73 -3.83 -39.36
CA ASP A 139 -43.26 -2.47 -39.12
C ASP A 139 -42.27 -2.42 -37.94
N ALA A 140 -42.57 -3.15 -36.85
CA ALA A 140 -41.67 -3.29 -35.70
C ALA A 140 -40.33 -3.94 -36.08
N LEU A 141 -40.36 -4.98 -36.91
CA LEU A 141 -39.15 -5.68 -37.32
C LEU A 141 -38.32 -4.88 -38.31
N ALA A 142 -38.95 -4.16 -39.23
CA ALA A 142 -38.28 -3.21 -40.13
C ALA A 142 -37.61 -2.06 -39.35
N ALA A 143 -38.23 -1.60 -38.26
CA ALA A 143 -37.64 -0.59 -37.37
C ALA A 143 -36.48 -1.14 -36.53
N HIS A 144 -36.49 -2.44 -36.19
CA HIS A 144 -35.42 -3.09 -35.41
C HIS A 144 -34.11 -3.19 -36.19
N ALA A 145 -34.17 -3.65 -37.45
CA ALA A 145 -32.98 -3.68 -38.31
C ALA A 145 -33.34 -3.62 -39.81
N PRO A 146 -32.57 -2.87 -40.64
CA PRO A 146 -32.82 -2.73 -42.07
C PRO A 146 -32.93 -4.07 -42.83
N ARG A 147 -32.16 -5.08 -42.39
CA ARG A 147 -32.17 -6.44 -42.95
C ARG A 147 -33.55 -7.10 -42.98
N TYR A 148 -34.41 -6.74 -42.03
CA TYR A 148 -35.72 -7.35 -41.90
C TYR A 148 -36.83 -6.63 -42.64
N GLY A 149 -36.55 -5.46 -43.25
CA GLY A 149 -37.57 -4.67 -43.94
C GLY A 149 -38.21 -5.35 -45.14
N ARG A 150 -37.61 -6.44 -45.65
CA ARG A 150 -38.10 -7.24 -46.79
C ARG A 150 -38.59 -8.63 -46.41
N VAL A 151 -38.65 -8.95 -45.12
CA VAL A 151 -39.09 -10.27 -44.65
C VAL A 151 -40.58 -10.49 -45.00
N PRO A 152 -40.94 -11.56 -45.72
CA PRO A 152 -42.33 -11.90 -45.96
C PRO A 152 -43.00 -12.29 -44.64
N TRP A 153 -44.22 -11.78 -44.43
CA TRP A 153 -45.05 -12.13 -43.28
C TRP A 153 -46.36 -12.75 -43.73
N VAL A 154 -46.71 -13.89 -43.15
CA VAL A 154 -47.92 -14.66 -43.47
C VAL A 154 -48.67 -15.07 -42.20
N GLY A 155 -49.99 -15.24 -42.33
CA GLY A 155 -50.81 -15.84 -41.27
C GLY A 155 -50.84 -17.37 -41.43
N ALA A 156 -50.89 -18.11 -40.32
CA ALA A 156 -51.06 -19.57 -40.37
C ALA A 156 -51.89 -20.11 -39.19
N ALA A 157 -52.73 -21.11 -39.47
CA ALA A 157 -53.39 -21.96 -38.48
C ALA A 157 -52.94 -23.41 -38.70
N ALA A 158 -51.80 -23.77 -38.11
CA ALA A 158 -51.19 -25.09 -38.31
C ALA A 158 -51.91 -26.23 -37.59
N LEU A 159 -52.59 -25.95 -36.47
CA LEU A 159 -53.36 -26.91 -35.70
C LEU A 159 -54.60 -26.21 -35.11
N PRO A 160 -55.61 -25.88 -35.93
CA PRO A 160 -56.80 -25.17 -35.45
C PRO A 160 -57.68 -26.09 -34.59
N ASP A 161 -58.38 -25.52 -33.61
CA ASP A 161 -59.34 -26.26 -32.78
C ASP A 161 -60.56 -26.72 -33.59
N LEU A 162 -60.89 -25.99 -34.66
CA LEU A 162 -62.02 -26.24 -35.57
C LEU A 162 -61.60 -25.95 -37.02
N GLY A 163 -61.80 -26.91 -37.92
CA GLY A 163 -61.52 -26.77 -39.35
C GLY A 163 -60.27 -27.51 -39.81
N GLU A 164 -59.92 -27.34 -41.09
CA GLU A 164 -58.68 -27.87 -41.66
C GLU A 164 -57.53 -26.88 -41.42
N PRO A 165 -56.27 -27.35 -41.31
CA PRO A 165 -55.11 -26.47 -41.19
C PRO A 165 -55.01 -25.47 -42.36
N ASP A 166 -54.84 -24.20 -42.04
CA ASP A 166 -54.62 -23.11 -43.00
C ASP A 166 -53.14 -22.71 -43.00
N VAL A 167 -52.36 -23.33 -43.89
CA VAL A 167 -50.90 -23.15 -43.99
C VAL A 167 -50.40 -22.95 -45.41
N ASP A 168 -51.30 -22.81 -46.39
CA ASP A 168 -50.92 -22.77 -47.81
C ASP A 168 -50.10 -21.51 -48.17
N ASP A 169 -50.46 -20.35 -47.62
CA ASP A 169 -49.67 -19.11 -47.76
C ASP A 169 -48.27 -19.25 -47.15
N LEU A 170 -48.16 -19.97 -46.04
CA LEU A 170 -46.90 -20.26 -45.39
C LEU A 170 -46.03 -21.22 -46.22
N VAL A 171 -46.62 -22.30 -46.73
CA VAL A 171 -45.92 -23.24 -47.63
C VAL A 171 -45.41 -22.49 -48.87
N GLY A 172 -46.24 -21.63 -49.46
CA GLY A 172 -45.86 -20.81 -50.60
C GLY A 172 -44.72 -19.84 -50.29
N ALA A 173 -44.75 -19.16 -49.14
CA ALA A 173 -43.70 -18.23 -48.74
C ALA A 173 -42.36 -18.93 -48.45
N VAL A 174 -42.39 -20.12 -47.82
CA VAL A 174 -41.19 -20.93 -47.56
C VAL A 174 -40.64 -21.47 -48.88
N ALA A 175 -41.46 -22.06 -49.73
CA ALA A 175 -41.03 -22.56 -51.04
C ALA A 175 -40.40 -21.46 -51.89
N ALA A 176 -41.02 -20.27 -51.94
CA ALA A 176 -40.47 -19.13 -52.68
C ALA A 176 -39.08 -18.67 -52.18
N GLN A 177 -38.79 -18.80 -50.89
CA GLN A 177 -37.46 -18.51 -50.34
C GLN A 177 -36.45 -19.61 -50.65
N LEU A 178 -36.88 -20.88 -50.59
CA LEU A 178 -36.01 -22.04 -50.86
C LEU A 178 -35.67 -22.20 -52.34
N ASP A 179 -36.58 -21.80 -53.23
CA ASP A 179 -36.42 -21.82 -54.69
C ASP A 179 -35.63 -20.62 -55.23
N ASP A 180 -35.25 -19.67 -54.37
CA ASP A 180 -34.48 -18.48 -54.76
C ASP A 180 -33.03 -18.87 -55.12
N PRO A 181 -32.58 -18.67 -56.38
CA PRO A 181 -31.23 -19.05 -56.80
C PRO A 181 -30.11 -18.29 -56.07
N ASP A 182 -30.40 -17.13 -55.48
CA ASP A 182 -29.44 -16.32 -54.73
C ASP A 182 -29.38 -16.67 -53.23
N LEU A 183 -30.20 -17.63 -52.77
CA LEU A 183 -30.29 -18.01 -51.34
C LEU A 183 -28.91 -18.34 -50.76
N ASP A 184 -28.17 -19.25 -51.41
CA ASP A 184 -26.86 -19.70 -50.96
C ASP A 184 -25.84 -18.55 -50.91
N ARG A 185 -25.92 -17.64 -51.89
CA ARG A 185 -25.08 -16.44 -51.96
C ARG A 185 -25.34 -15.51 -50.77
N ARG A 186 -26.59 -15.16 -50.51
CA ARG A 186 -26.98 -14.25 -49.41
C ARG A 186 -26.64 -14.85 -48.04
N ASN A 187 -26.93 -16.14 -47.89
CA ASN A 187 -26.56 -16.91 -46.72
C ASN A 187 -25.05 -16.93 -46.48
N ARG A 188 -24.24 -17.07 -47.54
CA ARG A 188 -22.78 -17.00 -47.44
C ARG A 188 -22.30 -15.61 -47.05
N LEU A 189 -22.87 -14.55 -47.62
CA LEU A 189 -22.58 -13.16 -47.24
C LEU A 189 -22.89 -12.91 -45.75
N ARG A 190 -24.00 -13.43 -45.21
CA ARG A 190 -24.32 -13.33 -43.77
C ARG A 190 -23.33 -14.04 -42.88
N ALA A 191 -22.91 -15.24 -43.26
CA ALA A 191 -21.88 -15.97 -42.53
C ALA A 191 -20.57 -15.16 -42.47
N TRP A 192 -20.19 -14.51 -43.56
CA TRP A 192 -19.04 -13.60 -43.60
C TRP A 192 -19.24 -12.34 -42.75
N GLU A 193 -20.43 -11.72 -42.79
CA GLU A 193 -20.72 -10.55 -41.96
C GLU A 193 -20.52 -10.87 -40.47
N SER A 194 -21.16 -11.93 -39.95
CA SER A 194 -20.99 -12.30 -38.54
C SER A 194 -19.54 -12.67 -38.22
N ARG A 195 -18.84 -13.38 -39.11
CA ARG A 195 -17.42 -13.70 -38.95
C ARG A 195 -16.56 -12.44 -38.80
N LEU A 196 -16.72 -11.45 -39.70
CA LEU A 196 -15.97 -10.21 -39.70
C LEU A 196 -16.29 -9.35 -38.47
N GLN A 197 -17.56 -9.27 -38.07
CA GLN A 197 -17.94 -8.61 -36.81
C GLN A 197 -17.30 -9.29 -35.59
N THR A 198 -17.24 -10.63 -35.58
CA THR A 198 -16.59 -11.39 -34.51
C THR A 198 -15.08 -11.13 -34.47
N VAL A 199 -14.41 -11.08 -35.63
CA VAL A 199 -12.99 -10.70 -35.72
C VAL A 199 -12.77 -9.28 -35.21
N LYS A 200 -13.61 -8.31 -35.60
CA LYS A 200 -13.54 -6.93 -35.10
C LYS A 200 -13.67 -6.87 -33.57
N ARG A 201 -14.70 -7.51 -33.01
CA ARG A 201 -14.92 -7.59 -31.55
C ARG A 201 -13.73 -8.22 -30.82
N ARG A 202 -13.08 -9.22 -31.43
CA ARG A 202 -11.88 -9.84 -30.86
C ARG A 202 -10.73 -8.85 -30.76
N PHE A 203 -10.41 -8.13 -31.84
CA PHE A 203 -9.35 -7.12 -31.79
C PHE A 203 -9.63 -6.02 -30.76
N ASP A 204 -10.87 -5.52 -30.70
CA ASP A 204 -11.24 -4.50 -29.72
C ASP A 204 -11.09 -5.05 -28.29
N ARG A 205 -11.48 -6.31 -28.02
CA ARG A 205 -11.27 -6.98 -26.72
C ARG A 205 -9.80 -7.19 -26.38
N ASP A 206 -8.96 -7.56 -27.34
CA ASP A 206 -7.53 -7.82 -27.15
C ASP A 206 -6.77 -6.53 -26.77
N VAL A 207 -7.21 -5.40 -27.35
CA VAL A 207 -6.72 -4.04 -27.05
C VAL A 207 -7.24 -3.57 -25.70
N GLU A 208 -8.55 -3.69 -25.46
CA GLU A 208 -9.17 -3.36 -24.19
C GLU A 208 -8.51 -4.12 -23.04
N GLY A 209 -8.28 -5.43 -23.19
CA GLY A 209 -7.58 -6.26 -22.21
C GLY A 209 -8.03 -6.02 -20.78
N SER A 210 -9.33 -6.07 -20.47
CA SER A 210 -9.90 -5.74 -19.16
C SER A 210 -9.19 -6.46 -18.00
N GLY A 211 -8.92 -7.76 -18.14
CA GLY A 211 -8.14 -8.53 -17.16
C GLY A 211 -6.69 -8.05 -17.02
N ARG A 212 -6.06 -7.64 -18.12
CA ARG A 212 -4.71 -7.04 -18.11
C ARG A 212 -4.71 -5.70 -17.37
N ARG A 213 -5.71 -4.85 -17.63
CA ARG A 213 -5.89 -3.56 -16.92
C ARG A 213 -6.06 -3.76 -15.43
N ALA A 214 -6.91 -4.70 -15.02
CA ALA A 214 -7.10 -5.04 -13.60
C ALA A 214 -5.79 -5.51 -12.94
N ARG A 215 -5.01 -6.36 -13.63
CA ARG A 215 -3.70 -6.81 -13.14
C ARG A 215 -2.68 -5.67 -13.03
N VAL A 216 -2.62 -4.78 -14.02
CA VAL A 216 -1.71 -3.61 -13.99
C VAL A 216 -2.05 -2.68 -12.83
N GLU A 217 -3.34 -2.47 -12.54
CA GLU A 217 -3.75 -1.63 -11.41
C GLU A 217 -3.36 -2.29 -10.07
N ALA A 218 -3.62 -3.59 -9.92
CA ALA A 218 -3.19 -4.34 -8.73
C ALA A 218 -1.66 -4.28 -8.52
N LEU A 219 -0.86 -4.39 -9.58
CA LEU A 219 0.60 -4.27 -9.50
C LEU A 219 1.04 -2.86 -9.09
N ARG A 220 0.36 -1.81 -9.56
CA ARG A 220 0.65 -0.42 -9.15
C ARG A 220 0.31 -0.18 -7.69
N GLU A 221 -0.81 -0.72 -7.23
CA GLU A 221 -1.22 -0.68 -5.83
C GLU A 221 -0.20 -1.41 -4.95
N GLU A 222 0.19 -2.63 -5.33
CA GLU A 222 1.20 -3.44 -4.64
C GLU A 222 2.54 -2.69 -4.54
N ARG A 223 3.01 -2.10 -5.65
CA ARG A 223 4.22 -1.25 -5.69
C ARG A 223 4.11 -0.06 -4.74
N SER A 224 2.98 0.66 -4.79
CA SER A 224 2.78 1.85 -3.96
C SER A 224 2.74 1.50 -2.47
N THR A 225 2.11 0.38 -2.14
CA THR A 225 1.99 -0.15 -0.78
C THR A 225 3.34 -0.59 -0.25
N ALA A 226 4.13 -1.33 -1.04
CA ALA A 226 5.47 -1.76 -0.66
C ALA A 226 6.39 -0.55 -0.37
N LEU A 227 6.38 0.46 -1.24
CA LEU A 227 7.17 1.68 -1.03
C LEU A 227 6.70 2.49 0.18
N GLN A 228 5.40 2.56 0.42
CA GLN A 228 4.82 3.27 1.56
C GLN A 228 5.15 2.58 2.89
N GLN A 229 4.95 1.26 2.97
CA GLN A 229 5.31 0.46 4.15
C GLN A 229 6.80 0.57 4.45
N ARG A 230 7.67 0.59 3.43
CA ARG A 230 9.10 0.83 3.64
C ARG A 230 9.33 2.20 4.30
N ARG A 231 8.78 3.28 3.72
CA ARG A 231 8.98 4.63 4.26
C ARG A 231 8.50 4.73 5.72
N GLN A 232 7.36 4.13 6.03
CA GLN A 232 6.81 4.09 7.38
C GLN A 232 7.74 3.33 8.34
N ALA A 233 8.13 2.10 7.99
CA ALA A 233 9.07 1.31 8.80
C ALA A 233 10.40 2.04 9.04
N LYS A 234 10.92 2.75 8.03
CA LYS A 234 12.12 3.60 8.17
C LYS A 234 11.93 4.68 9.24
N SER A 235 10.83 5.42 9.12
CA SER A 235 10.52 6.51 10.04
C SER A 235 10.28 6.01 11.46
N GLU A 236 9.52 4.92 11.63
CA GLU A 236 9.21 4.33 12.94
C GLU A 236 10.47 3.85 13.66
N ARG A 237 11.40 3.20 12.94
CA ARG A 237 12.69 2.78 13.54
C ARG A 237 13.57 3.96 13.92
N THR A 238 13.65 4.99 13.06
CA THR A 238 14.44 6.20 13.37
C THR A 238 13.89 6.94 14.58
N ILE A 239 12.55 7.07 14.67
CA ILE A 239 11.87 7.69 15.80
C ILE A 239 12.09 6.87 17.07
N THR A 240 11.91 5.55 17.00
CA THR A 240 12.14 4.63 18.13
C THR A 240 13.57 4.73 18.64
N LEU A 241 14.57 4.66 17.75
CA LEU A 241 15.99 4.78 18.13
C LEU A 241 16.26 6.12 18.84
N ARG A 242 15.80 7.24 18.26
CA ARG A 242 15.99 8.57 18.86
C ARG A 242 15.32 8.65 20.23
N GLY A 243 14.10 8.12 20.36
CA GLY A 243 13.38 8.06 21.64
C GLY A 243 14.16 7.29 22.71
N GLN A 244 14.64 6.09 22.38
CA GLN A 244 15.43 5.25 23.29
C GLN A 244 16.75 5.91 23.70
N ILE A 245 17.48 6.55 22.77
CA ILE A 245 18.72 7.28 23.09
C ILE A 245 18.46 8.45 24.03
N GLN A 246 17.41 9.26 23.77
CA GLN A 246 17.09 10.38 24.64
C GLN A 246 16.64 9.92 26.04
N GLN A 247 15.86 8.84 26.12
CA GLN A 247 15.47 8.23 27.38
C GLN A 247 16.70 7.72 28.16
N ALA A 248 17.59 6.99 27.49
CA ALA A 248 18.83 6.48 28.09
C ALA A 248 19.72 7.62 28.60
N ARG A 249 19.87 8.71 27.84
CA ARG A 249 20.62 9.90 28.26
C ARG A 249 20.09 10.48 29.57
N VAL A 250 18.77 10.61 29.70
CA VAL A 250 18.13 11.15 30.92
C VAL A 250 18.34 10.20 32.10
N GLN A 251 18.10 8.90 31.89
CA GLN A 251 18.27 7.88 32.93
C GLN A 251 19.72 7.79 33.42
N LEU A 252 20.69 7.75 32.49
CA LEU A 252 22.12 7.71 32.81
C LEU A 252 22.58 8.96 33.57
N SER A 253 22.14 10.15 33.13
CA SER A 253 22.46 11.40 33.82
C SER A 253 21.87 11.44 35.24
N HIS A 254 20.66 10.89 35.42
CA HIS A 254 20.04 10.77 36.74
C HIS A 254 20.79 9.79 37.64
N THR A 255 21.11 8.60 37.13
CA THR A 255 21.88 7.57 37.86
C THR A 255 23.26 8.09 38.27
N ALA A 256 23.97 8.78 37.37
CA ALA A 256 25.25 9.42 37.67
C ALA A 256 25.15 10.42 38.82
N ARG A 257 24.15 11.31 38.80
CA ARG A 257 23.92 12.29 39.88
C ARG A 257 23.56 11.62 41.19
N ASN A 258 22.74 10.57 41.15
CA ASN A 258 22.36 9.82 42.34
C ASN A 258 23.59 9.13 42.96
N ARG A 259 24.46 8.51 42.16
CA ARG A 259 25.73 7.93 42.63
C ARG A 259 26.64 8.96 43.26
N CYS A 260 26.78 10.14 42.66
CA CYS A 260 27.54 11.24 43.25
C CYS A 260 26.95 11.74 44.57
N ALA A 261 25.61 11.82 44.68
CA ALA A 261 24.92 12.21 45.90
C ALA A 261 25.09 11.17 47.02
N THR A 262 24.99 9.87 46.69
CA THR A 262 25.27 8.77 47.62
C THR A 262 26.71 8.82 48.12
N ALA A 263 27.68 8.93 47.21
CA ALA A 263 29.10 9.04 47.56
C ALA A 263 29.37 10.27 48.44
N ARG A 264 28.70 11.39 48.18
CA ARG A 264 28.76 12.57 49.06
C ARG A 264 28.28 12.23 50.47
N THR A 265 27.08 11.68 50.61
CA THR A 265 26.53 11.33 51.93
C THR A 265 27.45 10.36 52.69
N GLU A 266 27.95 9.32 52.01
CA GLU A 266 28.93 8.37 52.58
C GLU A 266 30.19 9.08 53.10
N LEU A 267 30.76 9.99 52.31
CA LEU A 267 31.95 10.74 52.70
C LEU A 267 31.68 11.73 53.85
N GLN A 268 30.50 12.35 53.89
CA GLN A 268 30.10 13.26 54.98
C GLN A 268 29.88 12.50 56.29
N GLU A 269 29.22 11.34 56.23
CA GLU A 269 29.05 10.44 57.38
C GLU A 269 30.41 9.94 57.88
N HIS A 270 31.31 9.55 56.96
CA HIS A 270 32.66 9.14 57.30
C HIS A 270 33.43 10.28 57.98
N ALA A 271 33.39 11.51 57.43
CA ALA A 271 34.04 12.69 58.01
C ALA A 271 33.51 13.03 59.41
N ALA A 272 32.20 12.90 59.65
CA ALA A 272 31.58 13.13 60.96
C ALA A 272 32.05 12.11 62.02
N GLY A 273 32.32 10.86 61.61
CA GLY A 273 32.77 9.76 62.48
C GLY A 273 34.29 9.74 62.78
N LEU A 274 35.12 10.54 62.11
CA LEU A 274 36.58 10.45 62.21
C LEU A 274 37.13 10.79 63.60
N SER A 275 38.01 9.94 64.12
CA SER A 275 38.86 10.24 65.29
C SER A 275 40.16 10.93 64.85
N ARG A 276 40.83 11.65 65.77
CA ARG A 276 42.02 12.47 65.47
C ARG A 276 43.20 11.67 64.87
N GLY A 277 43.31 10.39 65.21
CA GLY A 277 44.36 9.49 64.66
C GLY A 277 44.10 9.04 63.21
N ASN A 278 42.84 9.01 62.78
CA ASN A 278 42.44 8.44 61.50
C ASN A 278 42.28 9.50 60.38
N MET A 279 42.40 10.78 60.71
CA MET A 279 42.23 11.89 59.75
C MET A 279 43.24 11.89 58.59
N SER A 280 44.42 11.30 58.77
CA SER A 280 45.46 11.23 57.73
C SER A 280 45.11 10.25 56.60
N GLY A 281 44.25 9.25 56.84
CA GLY A 281 43.82 8.27 55.84
C GLY A 281 42.60 8.72 55.01
N PHE A 282 41.93 9.80 55.42
CA PHE A 282 40.70 10.26 54.78
C PHE A 282 40.92 10.67 53.32
N GLU A 283 42.02 11.37 53.00
CA GLU A 283 42.32 11.77 51.62
C GLU A 283 42.42 10.57 50.67
N ALA A 284 43.18 9.54 51.08
CA ALA A 284 43.37 8.33 50.28
C ALA A 284 42.07 7.54 50.12
N HIS A 285 41.26 7.46 51.19
CA HIS A 285 39.95 6.82 51.14
C HIS A 285 38.98 7.56 50.22
N THR A 286 38.93 8.90 50.30
CA THR A 286 38.10 9.71 49.39
C THR A 286 38.52 9.49 47.95
N ARG A 287 39.81 9.62 47.60
CA ARG A 287 40.29 9.42 46.22
C ARG A 287 39.92 8.02 45.69
N ALA A 288 40.15 6.96 46.47
CA ALA A 288 39.76 5.60 46.10
C ALA A 288 38.24 5.45 45.85
N ARG A 289 37.40 6.08 46.69
CA ARG A 289 35.94 6.04 46.50
C ARG A 289 35.49 6.83 45.27
N LEU A 290 36.14 7.95 44.94
CA LEU A 290 35.84 8.68 43.70
C LEU A 290 36.16 7.82 42.47
N ASP A 291 37.32 7.16 42.46
CA ASP A 291 37.74 6.27 41.37
C ASP A 291 36.76 5.09 41.21
N GLU A 292 36.29 4.51 42.32
CA GLU A 292 35.27 3.46 42.33
C GLU A 292 33.95 3.94 41.71
N VAL A 293 33.48 5.14 42.07
CA VAL A 293 32.24 5.69 41.49
C VAL A 293 32.38 5.97 39.99
N VAL A 294 33.55 6.45 39.53
CA VAL A 294 33.82 6.62 38.09
C VAL A 294 33.74 5.28 37.37
N ALA A 295 34.34 4.21 37.93
CA ALA A 295 34.27 2.88 37.36
C ALA A 295 32.84 2.31 37.35
N GLU A 296 32.11 2.42 38.46
CA GLU A 296 30.70 1.98 38.56
C GLU A 296 29.82 2.69 37.52
N VAL A 297 29.97 4.00 37.34
CA VAL A 297 29.17 4.75 36.36
C VAL A 297 29.58 4.41 34.93
N SER A 298 30.87 4.20 34.65
CA SER A 298 31.31 3.77 33.32
C SER A 298 30.71 2.40 32.96
N ASP A 299 30.82 1.41 33.84
CA ASP A 299 30.31 0.05 33.61
C ASP A 299 28.77 0.02 33.48
N GLY A 300 28.08 0.76 34.36
CA GLY A 300 26.63 0.93 34.27
C GLY A 300 26.17 1.64 33.00
N THR A 301 26.97 2.61 32.51
CA THR A 301 26.70 3.29 31.24
C THR A 301 26.84 2.36 30.06
N ASP A 302 27.91 1.57 30.01
CA ASP A 302 28.16 0.62 28.92
C ASP A 302 27.07 -0.48 28.89
N THR A 303 26.69 -1.00 30.06
CA THR A 303 25.61 -1.98 30.19
C THR A 303 24.26 -1.44 29.70
N GLN A 304 23.87 -0.25 30.17
CA GLN A 304 22.59 0.35 29.78
C GLN A 304 22.53 0.69 28.28
N LEU A 305 23.64 1.12 27.69
CA LEU A 305 23.73 1.39 26.25
C LEU A 305 23.69 0.10 25.42
N ALA A 306 24.26 -1.00 25.92
CA ALA A 306 24.14 -2.32 25.31
C ALA A 306 22.68 -2.82 25.32
N ASP A 307 21.96 -2.61 26.42
CA ASP A 307 20.52 -2.95 26.51
C ASP A 307 19.68 -2.17 25.48
N VAL A 308 19.99 -0.87 25.26
CA VAL A 308 19.32 -0.04 24.24
C VAL A 308 19.59 -0.59 22.84
N ALA A 309 20.84 -0.98 22.55
CA ALA A 309 21.20 -1.57 21.27
C ALA A 309 20.43 -2.88 21.01
N GLN A 310 20.34 -3.73 22.03
CA GLN A 310 19.57 -4.98 21.97
C GLN A 310 18.07 -4.72 21.75
N ALA A 311 17.49 -3.74 22.45
CA ALA A 311 16.08 -3.37 22.32
C ALA A 311 15.72 -2.85 20.91
N VAL A 312 16.67 -2.19 20.23
CA VAL A 312 16.51 -1.72 18.84
C VAL A 312 16.88 -2.80 17.82
N GLY A 313 17.41 -3.95 18.25
CA GLY A 313 17.76 -5.08 17.40
C GLY A 313 19.00 -4.84 16.53
N VAL A 314 19.85 -3.89 16.92
CA VAL A 314 21.05 -3.51 16.16
C VAL A 314 22.28 -3.89 16.98
N PRO A 315 23.17 -4.76 16.45
CA PRO A 315 24.41 -5.09 17.15
C PRO A 315 25.27 -3.84 17.28
N MET A 316 25.78 -3.60 18.48
CA MET A 316 26.57 -2.42 18.82
C MET A 316 27.81 -2.86 19.57
N ASP A 317 28.97 -2.45 19.06
CA ASP A 317 30.25 -2.55 19.76
C ASP A 317 30.73 -1.14 20.08
N LEU A 318 30.66 -0.76 21.37
CA LEU A 318 31.24 0.48 21.87
C LEU A 318 32.77 0.34 21.94
N PRO A 319 33.53 1.33 21.45
CA PRO A 319 34.97 1.35 21.65
C PRO A 319 35.27 1.45 23.16
N ALA A 320 36.16 0.58 23.64
CA ALA A 320 36.60 0.59 25.03
C ALA A 320 37.31 1.91 25.38
N LEU A 321 37.12 2.40 26.61
CA LEU A 321 37.93 3.51 27.11
C LEU A 321 39.36 3.02 27.38
N GLU A 322 40.35 3.64 26.74
CA GLU A 322 41.76 3.37 27.00
C GLU A 322 42.18 3.76 28.42
N LYS A 323 41.56 4.81 28.99
CA LYS A 323 41.76 5.25 30.37
C LYS A 323 40.50 5.89 30.93
N LEU A 324 40.12 5.54 32.16
CA LEU A 324 39.05 6.25 32.88
C LEU A 324 39.53 7.65 33.29
N PRO A 325 38.65 8.66 33.23
CA PRO A 325 39.03 10.02 33.62
C PRO A 325 39.34 10.08 35.12
N GLU A 326 40.46 10.69 35.47
CA GLU A 326 40.89 10.89 36.85
C GLU A 326 40.23 12.15 37.43
N VAL A 327 39.80 12.10 38.68
CA VAL A 327 39.24 13.27 39.37
C VAL A 327 40.38 14.11 39.95
N ASP A 328 40.63 15.27 39.35
CA ASP A 328 41.63 16.21 39.88
C ASP A 328 41.09 16.89 41.15
N VAL A 329 41.72 16.57 42.28
CA VAL A 329 41.38 17.11 43.61
C VAL A 329 42.67 17.49 44.34
N SER A 330 42.78 18.76 44.73
CA SER A 330 43.87 19.27 45.57
C SER A 330 43.86 18.65 46.97
N ALA A 331 45.02 18.51 47.63
CA ALA A 331 45.12 17.91 48.96
C ALA A 331 44.43 18.77 50.06
N PRO A 332 43.84 18.16 51.12
CA PRO A 332 43.13 18.89 52.17
C PRO A 332 44.07 19.79 52.99
N PRO A 333 43.63 21.00 53.40
CA PRO A 333 44.49 22.02 54.04
C PRO A 333 44.75 21.75 55.55
N LEU A 334 45.10 20.53 55.94
CA LEU A 334 45.31 20.15 57.35
C LEU A 334 46.70 20.47 57.91
N LYS A 335 47.68 20.81 57.05
CA LYS A 335 49.10 20.85 57.43
C LYS A 335 49.60 22.15 58.09
N SER A 336 48.83 23.24 58.09
CA SER A 336 49.34 24.59 58.48
C SER A 336 49.17 24.97 59.96
N ARG A 337 48.47 24.18 60.79
CA ARG A 337 47.98 24.64 62.12
C ARG A 337 48.76 24.19 63.37
N ARG A 338 49.89 23.47 63.25
CA ARG A 338 50.69 23.10 64.43
C ARG A 338 51.20 24.33 65.21
N GLN A 339 51.48 25.45 64.53
CA GLN A 339 51.92 26.70 65.17
C GLN A 339 50.77 27.51 65.79
N GLU A 340 49.60 27.56 65.16
CA GLU A 340 48.42 28.28 65.67
C GLU A 340 47.82 27.60 66.92
N THR A 341 47.89 26.27 66.96
CA THR A 341 47.46 25.47 68.12
C THR A 341 48.34 25.74 69.34
N TRP A 342 49.65 25.92 69.14
CA TRP A 342 50.60 26.22 70.22
C TRP A 342 50.35 27.62 70.82
N LEU A 343 50.01 28.60 69.97
CA LEU A 343 49.62 29.95 70.40
C LEU A 343 48.29 29.97 71.17
N MET A 344 47.27 29.21 70.74
CA MET A 344 46.01 29.07 71.48
C MET A 344 46.20 28.35 72.83
N ILE A 345 47.07 27.35 72.90
CA ILE A 345 47.40 26.66 74.16
C ILE A 345 48.06 27.66 75.12
N LEU A 346 49.02 28.47 74.67
CA LEU A 346 49.68 29.46 75.50
C LEU A 346 48.69 30.51 76.05
N LEU A 347 47.77 30.96 75.20
CA LEU A 347 46.72 31.94 75.57
C LEU A 347 45.67 31.33 76.51
N GLY A 348 45.23 30.10 76.25
CA GLY A 348 44.26 29.38 77.09
C GLY A 348 44.80 29.01 78.46
N VAL A 349 46.08 28.62 78.54
CA VAL A 349 46.78 28.41 79.82
C VAL A 349 46.89 29.72 80.60
N GLY A 350 47.23 30.84 79.94
CA GLY A 350 47.30 32.16 80.59
C GLY A 350 45.95 32.68 81.11
N PHE A 351 44.88 32.50 80.32
CA PHE A 351 43.52 32.92 80.70
C PHE A 351 42.91 32.03 81.79
N GLY A 352 43.08 30.70 81.69
CA GLY A 352 42.61 29.73 82.70
C GLY A 352 43.29 29.94 84.06
N LEU A 353 44.59 30.28 84.05
CA LEU A 353 45.32 30.68 85.26
C LEU A 353 44.71 31.95 85.88
N GLY A 354 44.35 32.95 85.07
CA GLY A 354 43.76 34.21 85.53
C GLY A 354 42.36 34.07 86.14
N VAL A 355 41.48 33.27 85.52
CA VAL A 355 40.11 33.02 86.03
C VAL A 355 40.14 32.16 87.29
N ALA A 356 41.05 31.18 87.37
CA ALA A 356 41.19 30.39 88.59
C ALA A 356 41.66 31.24 89.78
N LEU A 357 42.54 32.22 89.55
CA LEU A 357 42.98 33.16 90.59
C LEU A 357 41.86 34.11 91.07
N THR A 358 40.95 34.53 90.20
CA THR A 358 39.81 35.39 90.59
C THR A 358 38.69 34.60 91.26
N LEU A 359 38.39 33.38 90.80
CA LEU A 359 37.38 32.50 91.40
C LEU A 359 37.86 31.89 92.73
N SER A 360 39.16 31.61 92.85
CA SER A 360 39.79 31.21 94.12
C SER A 360 39.66 32.30 95.19
N ARG A 361 39.66 33.59 94.81
CA ARG A 361 39.44 34.71 95.74
C ARG A 361 37.97 34.86 96.16
N LEU A 362 37.02 34.56 95.28
CA LEU A 362 35.59 34.58 95.61
C LEU A 362 35.17 33.40 96.49
N MET A 363 35.70 32.20 96.22
CA MET A 363 35.48 31.03 97.08
C MET A 363 36.17 31.13 98.44
N SER A 364 37.31 31.84 98.52
CA SER A 364 37.96 32.18 99.79
C SER A 364 37.02 32.96 100.73
N GLY A 365 36.15 33.82 100.19
CA GLY A 365 35.13 34.55 100.98
C GLY A 365 33.94 33.71 101.46
N VAL A 366 33.69 32.55 100.85
CA VAL A 366 32.55 31.67 101.16
C VAL A 366 32.98 30.50 102.07
N VAL A 367 34.16 29.92 101.84
CA VAL A 367 34.73 28.85 102.67
C VAL A 367 35.07 29.37 104.08
N SER A 368 35.54 30.62 104.20
CA SER A 368 35.81 31.25 105.49
C SER A 368 34.56 31.45 106.37
N ARG A 369 33.33 31.37 105.83
CA ARG A 369 32.08 31.49 106.62
C ARG A 369 31.50 30.16 107.09
N LEU A 370 31.90 29.04 106.48
CA LEU A 370 31.22 27.75 106.69
C LEU A 370 31.96 26.81 107.64
N ASN A 371 33.27 26.96 107.90
CA ASN A 371 33.96 26.21 108.97
C ASN A 371 35.37 26.75 109.34
N PRO A 372 35.60 27.32 110.53
CA PRO A 372 36.90 27.87 110.95
C PRO A 372 37.91 26.85 111.51
N ALA A 373 37.60 25.54 111.51
CA ALA A 373 38.41 24.51 112.18
C ALA A 373 39.30 23.66 111.23
N LEU A 374 39.28 23.91 109.92
CA LEU A 374 40.11 23.21 108.94
C LEU A 374 41.18 24.18 108.41
N GLY A 375 42.45 23.89 108.71
CA GLY A 375 43.58 24.81 108.49
C GLY A 375 43.93 25.13 107.02
N PRO A 376 44.96 25.97 106.80
CA PRO A 376 45.31 26.58 105.50
C PRO A 376 45.73 25.60 104.39
N ALA A 377 45.91 24.31 104.71
CA ALA A 377 46.32 23.30 103.74
C ALA A 377 45.19 22.85 102.80
N LEU A 378 43.93 22.83 103.26
CA LEU A 378 42.80 22.41 102.42
C LEU A 378 42.48 23.45 101.32
N GLU A 379 42.72 24.74 101.61
CA GLU A 379 42.50 25.84 100.67
C GLU A 379 43.46 25.78 99.48
N ILE A 380 44.73 25.44 99.72
CA ILE A 380 45.75 25.29 98.68
C ILE A 380 45.41 24.10 97.77
N VAL A 381 45.00 22.98 98.35
CA VAL A 381 44.60 21.78 97.58
C VAL A 381 43.35 22.07 96.75
N ALA A 382 42.34 22.72 97.31
CA ALA A 382 41.13 23.09 96.58
C ALA A 382 41.41 24.07 95.42
N ALA A 383 42.29 25.05 95.63
CA ALA A 383 42.71 25.99 94.59
C ALA A 383 43.46 25.28 93.45
N VAL A 384 44.40 24.38 93.77
CA VAL A 384 45.16 23.60 92.77
C VAL A 384 44.23 22.68 91.98
N VAL A 385 43.28 22.02 92.64
CA VAL A 385 42.29 21.16 91.96
C VAL A 385 41.39 21.98 91.04
N CYS A 386 40.92 23.16 91.44
CA CYS A 386 40.15 24.06 90.58
C CYS A 386 40.93 24.54 89.34
N VAL A 387 42.22 24.88 89.50
CA VAL A 387 43.09 25.23 88.37
C VAL A 387 43.24 24.05 87.43
N ALA A 388 43.53 22.85 87.95
CA ALA A 388 43.70 21.65 87.15
C ALA A 388 42.43 21.28 86.37
N ILE A 389 41.26 21.37 87.00
CA ILE A 389 39.96 21.13 86.34
C ILE A 389 39.71 22.19 85.27
N SER A 390 39.99 23.47 85.54
CA SER A 390 39.81 24.56 84.56
C SER A 390 40.75 24.41 83.36
N VAL A 391 42.00 24.02 83.57
CA VAL A 391 42.96 23.72 82.50
C VAL A 391 42.54 22.47 81.71
N ALA A 392 42.06 21.42 82.39
CA ALA A 392 41.57 20.22 81.73
C ALA A 392 40.31 20.51 80.88
N VAL A 393 39.37 21.30 81.39
CA VAL A 393 38.15 21.71 80.66
C VAL A 393 38.49 22.63 79.48
N THR A 394 39.39 23.60 79.65
CA THR A 394 39.82 24.46 78.53
C THR A 394 40.58 23.66 77.47
N PHE A 395 41.47 22.76 77.87
CA PHE A 395 42.14 21.84 76.96
C PHE A 395 41.14 20.94 76.23
N LEU A 396 40.15 20.40 76.95
CA LEU A 396 39.07 19.59 76.37
C LEU A 396 38.26 20.39 75.34
N VAL A 397 37.84 21.62 75.67
CA VAL A 397 37.08 22.51 74.77
C VAL A 397 37.89 22.89 73.54
N ILE A 398 39.18 23.23 73.70
CA ILE A 398 40.07 23.55 72.58
C ILE A 398 40.26 22.31 71.70
N ASN A 399 40.43 21.12 72.28
CA ASN A 399 40.60 19.87 71.55
C ASN A 399 39.31 19.47 70.80
N ILE A 400 38.14 19.61 71.42
CA ILE A 400 36.84 19.39 70.78
C ILE A 400 36.62 20.41 69.65
N ARG A 401 36.91 21.69 69.87
CA ARG A 401 36.74 22.75 68.85
C ARG A 401 37.70 22.56 67.67
N ALA A 402 38.95 22.17 67.93
CA ALA A 402 39.92 21.82 66.90
C ALA A 402 39.46 20.60 66.10
N LEU A 403 38.99 19.54 66.77
CA LEU A 403 38.46 18.35 66.11
C LEU A 403 37.21 18.65 65.25
N LEU A 404 36.28 19.46 65.75
CA LEU A 404 35.09 19.89 64.99
C LEU A 404 35.47 20.78 63.79
N HIS A 405 36.49 21.63 63.93
CA HIS A 405 37.00 22.45 62.83
C HIS A 405 37.70 21.60 61.76
N ASP A 406 38.55 20.65 62.16
CA ASP A 406 39.22 19.73 61.25
C ASP A 406 38.19 18.87 60.48
N ARG A 407 37.14 18.39 61.16
CA ARG A 407 36.01 17.71 60.51
C ARG A 407 35.26 18.62 59.53
N ALA A 408 35.02 19.89 59.87
CA ALA A 408 34.36 20.84 58.98
C ALA A 408 35.22 21.17 57.73
N LEU A 409 36.55 21.22 57.87
CA LEU A 409 37.46 21.38 56.74
C LEU A 409 37.46 20.15 55.82
N LEU A 410 37.46 18.94 56.40
CA LEU A 410 37.36 17.70 55.64
C LEU A 410 36.00 17.53 54.95
N ASP A 411 34.90 17.91 55.61
CA ASP A 411 33.56 17.92 55.03
C ASP A 411 33.46 18.90 53.85
N ARG A 412 34.00 20.12 54.00
CA ARG A 412 34.09 21.08 52.90
C ARG A 412 34.92 20.56 51.73
N TRP A 413 36.09 20.00 52.02
CA TRP A 413 36.99 19.44 51.02
C TRP A 413 36.35 18.24 50.30
N ALA A 414 35.69 17.32 51.03
CA ALA A 414 34.91 16.25 50.43
C ALA A 414 33.77 16.79 49.56
N GLY A 415 33.19 17.94 49.93
CA GLY A 415 32.24 18.65 49.11
C GLY A 415 32.81 19.18 47.79
N GLU A 416 34.03 19.72 47.81
CA GLU A 416 34.76 20.16 46.61
C GLU A 416 35.16 18.95 45.74
N ALA A 417 35.66 17.87 46.35
CA ALA A 417 36.02 16.62 45.68
C ALA A 417 34.83 15.94 44.97
N THR A 418 33.67 15.87 45.65
CA THR A 418 32.43 15.33 45.06
C THR A 418 31.85 16.22 43.96
N SER A 419 32.12 17.54 44.00
CA SER A 419 31.76 18.44 42.91
C SER A 419 32.61 18.20 41.65
N SER A 420 33.92 17.96 41.82
CA SER A 420 34.83 17.57 40.74
C SER A 420 34.43 16.23 40.15
N LEU A 421 34.14 15.22 41.00
CA LEU A 421 33.61 13.92 40.57
C LEU A 421 32.35 14.07 39.72
N ARG A 422 31.38 14.88 40.18
CA ARG A 422 30.13 15.10 39.43
C ARG A 422 30.40 15.64 38.03
N SER A 423 31.32 16.61 37.91
CA SER A 423 31.70 17.16 36.60
C SER A 423 32.29 16.08 35.69
N VAL A 424 33.26 15.30 36.20
CA VAL A 424 33.94 14.23 35.45
C VAL A 424 32.95 13.15 35.00
N VAL A 425 32.05 12.73 35.89
CA VAL A 425 31.06 11.68 35.58
C VAL A 425 30.00 12.19 34.59
N GLU A 426 29.52 13.43 34.72
CA GLU A 426 28.58 14.03 33.75
C GLU A 426 29.22 14.13 32.35
N GLU A 427 30.51 14.50 32.26
CA GLU A 427 31.27 14.54 31.00
C GLU A 427 31.49 13.13 30.41
N LEU A 428 31.83 12.14 31.24
CA LEU A 428 31.99 10.74 30.82
C LEU A 428 30.71 10.21 30.20
N VAL A 429 29.58 10.37 30.90
CA VAL A 429 28.26 9.90 30.42
C VAL A 429 27.88 10.60 29.12
N ALA A 430 28.06 11.92 29.04
CA ALA A 430 27.73 12.67 27.82
C ALA A 430 28.56 12.19 26.62
N THR A 431 29.87 12.00 26.80
CA THR A 431 30.78 11.55 25.75
C THR A 431 30.46 10.12 25.30
N ARG A 432 30.22 9.21 26.26
CA ARG A 432 29.85 7.82 25.95
C ARG A 432 28.52 7.71 25.20
N VAL A 433 27.51 8.47 25.62
CA VAL A 433 26.21 8.52 24.92
C VAL A 433 26.35 9.04 23.49
N LEU A 434 27.16 10.08 23.26
CA LEU A 434 27.41 10.60 21.91
C LEU A 434 28.11 9.59 21.00
N VAL A 435 29.10 8.86 21.53
CA VAL A 435 29.76 7.78 20.77
C VAL A 435 28.75 6.68 20.44
N ALA A 436 27.94 6.25 21.41
CA ALA A 436 26.90 5.24 21.19
C ALA A 436 25.87 5.69 20.14
N GLU A 437 25.39 6.92 20.20
CA GLU A 437 24.47 7.49 19.19
C GLU A 437 25.07 7.42 17.78
N SER A 438 26.37 7.74 17.64
CA SER A 438 27.04 7.69 16.35
C SER A 438 27.18 6.26 15.80
N VAL A 439 27.48 5.29 16.67
CA VAL A 439 27.63 3.86 16.30
C VAL A 439 26.27 3.27 15.94
N LEU A 440 25.25 3.49 16.78
CA LEU A 440 23.89 3.03 16.55
C LEU A 440 23.29 3.63 15.27
N SER A 441 23.51 4.91 15.01
CA SER A 441 23.05 5.57 13.77
C SER A 441 23.70 4.96 12.54
N LYS A 442 25.01 4.67 12.57
CA LYS A 442 25.72 4.00 11.46
C LYS A 442 25.21 2.59 11.22
N ALA A 443 25.03 1.82 12.28
CA ALA A 443 24.54 0.45 12.18
C ALA A 443 23.09 0.40 11.67
N LEU A 444 22.23 1.34 12.09
CA LEU A 444 20.88 1.50 11.55
C LEU A 444 20.89 1.84 10.05
N LEU A 445 21.77 2.76 9.60
CA LEU A 445 21.91 3.08 8.19
C LEU A 445 22.34 1.88 7.34
N ALA A 446 23.30 1.09 7.82
CA ALA A 446 23.74 -0.13 7.13
C ALA A 446 22.63 -1.17 7.02
N HIS A 447 21.85 -1.34 8.09
CA HIS A 447 20.67 -2.20 8.10
C HIS A 447 19.59 -1.71 7.14
N ASP A 448 19.30 -0.41 7.14
CA ASP A 448 18.34 0.23 6.26
C ASP A 448 18.71 0.10 4.78
N GLU A 449 19.99 0.17 4.44
CA GLU A 449 20.50 -0.01 3.07
C GLU A 449 20.29 -1.45 2.58
N ALA A 450 20.57 -2.44 3.44
CA ALA A 450 20.36 -3.85 3.12
C ALA A 450 18.88 -4.15 2.85
N GLU A 451 17.97 -3.65 3.70
CA GLU A 451 16.53 -3.77 3.47
C GLU A 451 16.06 -2.98 2.25
N ASN A 452 16.64 -1.81 1.98
CA ASN A 452 16.31 -1.02 0.80
C ASN A 452 16.71 -1.74 -0.49
N ALA A 453 17.85 -2.43 -0.50
CA ALA A 453 18.26 -3.26 -1.62
C ALA A 453 17.27 -4.42 -1.87
N GLN A 454 16.81 -5.08 -0.80
CA GLN A 454 15.80 -6.15 -0.89
C GLN A 454 14.45 -5.63 -1.41
N ALA A 455 13.97 -4.51 -0.87
CA ALA A 455 12.73 -3.89 -1.31
C ALA A 455 12.83 -3.42 -2.78
N SER A 456 13.96 -2.85 -3.17
CA SER A 456 14.22 -2.43 -4.55
C SER A 456 14.23 -3.63 -5.50
N ALA A 457 14.79 -4.77 -5.09
CA ALA A 457 14.75 -6.00 -5.88
C ALA A 457 13.30 -6.50 -6.07
N ALA A 458 12.48 -6.49 -5.02
CA ALA A 458 11.07 -6.86 -5.09
C ALA A 458 10.26 -5.92 -6.01
N VAL A 459 10.45 -4.60 -5.88
CA VAL A 459 9.84 -3.61 -6.79
C VAL A 459 10.34 -3.81 -8.23
N GLY A 460 11.59 -4.20 -8.43
CA GLY A 460 12.14 -4.53 -9.75
C GLY A 460 11.41 -5.68 -10.45
N VAL A 461 10.91 -6.67 -9.71
CA VAL A 461 10.06 -7.74 -10.24
C VAL A 461 8.73 -7.17 -10.73
N ILE A 462 8.06 -6.36 -9.90
CA ILE A 462 6.79 -5.70 -10.25
C ILE A 462 6.97 -4.81 -11.49
N ASP A 463 8.04 -4.01 -11.54
CA ASP A 463 8.34 -3.12 -12.66
C ASP A 463 8.68 -3.91 -13.95
N THR A 464 9.14 -5.16 -13.83
CA THR A 464 9.32 -6.06 -14.98
C THR A 464 7.99 -6.55 -15.52
N GLU A 465 7.10 -7.03 -14.65
CA GLU A 465 5.75 -7.48 -15.04
C GLU A 465 4.93 -6.32 -15.66
N LEU A 466 5.02 -5.12 -15.09
CA LEU A 466 4.41 -3.92 -15.66
C LEU A 466 4.92 -3.63 -17.08
N ARG A 467 6.22 -3.77 -17.33
CA ARG A 467 6.81 -3.59 -18.68
C ARG A 467 6.35 -4.67 -19.66
N GLU A 468 6.16 -5.91 -19.20
CA GLU A 468 5.62 -6.98 -20.05
C GLU A 468 4.17 -6.69 -20.46
N HIS A 469 3.35 -6.20 -19.54
CA HIS A 469 1.97 -5.79 -19.83
C HIS A 469 1.89 -4.60 -20.78
N THR A 470 2.77 -3.61 -20.68
CA THR A 470 2.81 -2.49 -21.64
C THR A 470 3.22 -2.95 -23.02
N GLN A 471 4.21 -3.84 -23.12
CA GLN A 471 4.60 -4.45 -24.40
C GLN A 471 3.45 -5.28 -25.00
N ALA A 472 2.74 -6.06 -24.20
CA ALA A 472 1.60 -6.85 -24.66
C ALA A 472 0.47 -5.95 -25.18
N ALA A 473 0.16 -4.85 -24.49
CA ALA A 473 -0.82 -3.87 -24.95
C ALA A 473 -0.41 -3.19 -26.26
N ALA A 474 0.86 -2.79 -26.38
CA ALA A 474 1.39 -2.21 -27.61
C ALA A 474 1.33 -3.19 -28.79
N ARG A 475 1.64 -4.47 -28.56
CA ARG A 475 1.51 -5.52 -29.59
C ARG A 475 0.06 -5.72 -30.03
N ALA A 476 -0.89 -5.72 -29.10
CA ALA A 476 -2.31 -5.84 -29.42
C ALA A 476 -2.83 -4.64 -30.22
N ALA A 477 -2.44 -3.42 -29.85
CA ALA A 477 -2.76 -2.20 -30.59
C ALA A 477 -2.16 -2.23 -32.01
N ALA A 478 -0.88 -2.58 -32.14
CA ALA A 478 -0.23 -2.67 -33.44
C ALA A 478 -0.84 -3.75 -34.36
N ALA A 479 -1.30 -4.87 -33.80
CA ALA A 479 -2.01 -5.89 -34.57
C ALA A 479 -3.37 -5.37 -35.07
N ARG A 480 -4.14 -4.71 -34.20
CA ARG A 480 -5.40 -4.06 -34.58
C ARG A 480 -5.17 -3.03 -35.69
N ASP A 481 -4.21 -2.14 -35.53
CA ASP A 481 -3.95 -1.07 -36.50
C ASP A 481 -3.54 -1.61 -37.88
N ARG A 482 -2.85 -2.76 -37.90
CA ARG A 482 -2.45 -3.43 -39.15
C ARG A 482 -3.62 -4.14 -39.83
N GLU A 483 -4.44 -4.88 -39.09
CA GLU A 483 -5.41 -5.85 -39.66
C GLU A 483 -6.85 -5.32 -39.71
N MET A 484 -7.24 -4.41 -38.81
CA MET A 484 -8.59 -3.84 -38.73
C MET A 484 -9.06 -3.12 -39.99
N PRO A 485 -8.21 -2.37 -40.73
CA PRO A 485 -8.65 -1.71 -41.96
C PRO A 485 -9.15 -2.70 -43.02
N ALA A 486 -8.45 -3.83 -43.21
CA ALA A 486 -8.85 -4.87 -44.16
C ALA A 486 -10.16 -5.54 -43.73
N VAL A 487 -10.32 -5.89 -42.44
CA VAL A 487 -11.57 -6.45 -41.88
C VAL A 487 -12.73 -5.47 -42.07
N THR A 488 -12.50 -4.18 -41.84
CA THR A 488 -13.53 -3.14 -41.99
C THR A 488 -13.92 -2.96 -43.45
N ALA A 489 -12.97 -2.94 -44.37
CA ALA A 489 -13.23 -2.86 -45.81
C ALA A 489 -14.01 -4.08 -46.32
N ALA A 490 -13.61 -5.29 -45.90
CA ALA A 490 -14.33 -6.53 -46.22
C ALA A 490 -15.77 -6.51 -45.68
N LEU A 491 -15.97 -6.03 -44.45
CA LEU A 491 -17.31 -5.91 -43.86
C LEU A 491 -18.19 -4.93 -44.65
N GLN A 492 -17.64 -3.82 -45.11
CA GLN A 492 -18.37 -2.87 -45.95
C GLN A 492 -18.70 -3.45 -47.33
N ALA A 493 -17.78 -4.20 -47.95
CA ALA A 493 -18.04 -4.89 -49.21
C ALA A 493 -19.17 -5.93 -49.09
N VAL A 494 -19.16 -6.74 -48.03
CA VAL A 494 -20.21 -7.72 -47.75
C VAL A 494 -21.57 -7.04 -47.51
N ARG A 495 -21.62 -5.94 -46.77
CA ARG A 495 -22.86 -5.18 -46.53
C ARG A 495 -23.42 -4.52 -47.78
N ALA A 496 -22.54 -4.00 -48.64
CA ALA A 496 -22.95 -3.43 -49.93
C ALA A 496 -23.63 -4.49 -50.81
N GLU A 497 -23.08 -5.71 -50.86
CA GLU A 497 -23.66 -6.85 -51.59
C GLU A 497 -25.00 -7.32 -51.01
N LEU A 498 -25.18 -7.22 -49.69
CA LEU A 498 -26.46 -7.51 -49.02
C LEU A 498 -27.50 -6.41 -49.22
N GLY A 499 -27.16 -5.29 -49.88
CA GLY A 499 -28.05 -4.15 -50.08
C GLY A 499 -28.34 -3.38 -48.79
N GLU A 500 -27.50 -3.56 -47.76
CA GLU A 500 -27.61 -2.84 -46.50
C GLU A 500 -26.78 -1.57 -46.60
N PRO A 501 -27.40 -0.38 -46.41
CA PRO A 501 -26.63 0.84 -46.37
C PRO A 501 -25.64 0.72 -45.20
N GLY A 502 -24.34 0.67 -45.53
CA GLY A 502 -23.30 0.88 -44.54
C GLY A 502 -23.59 2.20 -43.84
N ILE A 503 -23.67 2.18 -42.51
CA ILE A 503 -23.71 3.41 -41.71
C ILE A 503 -22.47 4.21 -42.10
N GLN A 504 -22.65 5.23 -42.94
CA GLN A 504 -21.60 6.22 -43.12
C GLN A 504 -21.40 6.86 -41.75
N PRO A 505 -20.15 7.00 -41.26
CA PRO A 505 -19.92 7.81 -40.09
C PRO A 505 -20.50 9.18 -40.42
N ALA A 506 -21.46 9.62 -39.61
CA ALA A 506 -22.12 10.90 -39.80
C ALA A 506 -21.05 11.98 -40.01
N GLU A 507 -20.94 12.49 -41.23
CA GLU A 507 -20.39 13.82 -41.42
C GLU A 507 -21.34 14.73 -40.64
N SER A 508 -20.82 15.24 -39.52
CA SER A 508 -21.47 16.30 -38.77
C SER A 508 -21.93 17.35 -39.78
N PRO A 509 -23.22 17.71 -39.84
CA PRO A 509 -23.63 18.83 -40.64
C PRO A 509 -22.85 20.04 -40.12
N ALA A 510 -22.05 20.63 -41.00
CA ALA A 510 -21.55 21.97 -40.77
C ALA A 510 -22.79 22.84 -40.46
N GLU A 511 -22.85 23.33 -39.22
CA GLU A 511 -23.83 24.33 -38.82
C GLU A 511 -23.65 25.53 -39.75
N ASP A 512 -24.59 25.69 -40.66
CA ASP A 512 -24.86 26.93 -41.36
C ASP A 512 -25.36 27.91 -40.30
N VAL A 513 -24.42 28.63 -39.68
CA VAL A 513 -24.71 29.76 -38.78
C VAL A 513 -25.15 30.93 -39.65
N GLY A 514 -26.41 30.89 -40.09
CA GLY A 514 -27.19 32.04 -40.51
C GLY A 514 -27.87 32.64 -39.30
N GLY A 515 -27.47 33.86 -38.95
CA GLY A 515 -27.67 34.47 -37.63
C GLY A 515 -29.12 34.69 -37.19
N ASP A 516 -29.27 34.74 -35.88
CA ASP A 516 -30.16 35.71 -35.27
C ASP A 516 -29.57 36.18 -33.93
N GLU A 517 -29.68 37.49 -33.72
CA GLU A 517 -29.12 38.25 -32.61
C GLU A 517 -29.92 37.98 -31.33
N THR A 518 -29.29 37.59 -30.22
CA THR A 518 -29.64 38.17 -28.90
C THR A 518 -28.62 37.85 -27.79
N GLU A 519 -28.10 38.93 -27.21
CA GLU A 519 -27.69 39.14 -25.81
C GLU A 519 -26.59 38.29 -25.15
N LYS A 520 -25.44 38.97 -25.00
CA LYS A 520 -24.34 38.73 -24.06
C LYS A 520 -24.73 39.23 -22.64
N PRO A 521 -24.33 38.56 -21.55
CA PRO A 521 -23.16 39.02 -20.77
C PRO A 521 -22.24 37.84 -20.39
N ALA A 522 -20.99 37.79 -20.84
CA ALA A 522 -19.81 38.26 -20.10
C ALA A 522 -19.50 37.50 -18.79
N SER A 523 -18.89 36.32 -18.91
CA SER A 523 -18.08 35.69 -17.85
C SER A 523 -16.59 35.90 -18.16
N ARG A 524 -15.91 36.54 -17.22
CA ARG A 524 -14.50 36.90 -17.23
C ARG A 524 -13.69 35.75 -16.60
N SER A 525 -12.58 35.42 -17.23
CA SER A 525 -11.53 34.51 -16.78
C SER A 525 -10.78 35.02 -15.55
N GLU A 526 -10.29 34.09 -14.72
CA GLU A 526 -9.05 34.11 -13.91
C GLU A 526 -9.13 32.83 -13.04
N ASP A 527 -8.50 31.71 -13.39
CA ASP A 527 -7.07 31.36 -13.31
C ASP A 527 -6.40 31.75 -11.98
N ALA A 528 -6.23 30.77 -11.08
CA ALA A 528 -5.10 30.68 -10.16
C ALA A 528 -5.10 29.33 -9.39
N ASP A 529 -4.01 28.59 -9.58
CA ASP A 529 -3.46 27.52 -8.73
C ASP A 529 -3.50 27.84 -7.22
N PRO A 530 -3.44 26.83 -6.34
CA PRO A 530 -2.30 26.84 -5.43
C PRO A 530 -1.72 25.45 -5.11
N SER A 531 -0.41 25.32 -5.35
CA SER A 531 0.45 24.40 -4.61
C SER A 531 1.32 25.19 -3.62
N GLY A 532 1.50 24.66 -2.40
CA GLY A 532 2.71 24.89 -1.60
C GLY A 532 2.59 25.76 -0.34
N ALA A 533 2.43 25.07 0.79
CA ALA A 533 3.16 25.22 2.07
C ALA A 533 3.38 26.63 2.67
N SER A 534 2.84 26.86 3.88
CA SER A 534 3.60 26.73 5.14
C SER A 534 2.92 27.45 6.32
N GLU A 535 3.01 26.76 7.47
CA GLU A 535 3.22 27.29 8.82
C GLU A 535 2.11 27.99 9.63
N SER A 536 2.07 27.51 10.88
CA SER A 536 1.62 28.15 12.12
C SER A 536 0.12 28.06 12.45
N LEU A 537 -0.22 27.22 13.43
CA LEU A 537 -0.53 27.63 14.81
C LEU A 537 -1.14 26.46 15.61
N LEU A 538 -0.55 26.27 16.80
CA LEU A 538 -1.02 25.54 18.00
C LEU A 538 -0.93 24.01 18.03
#